data_AF-A0A7C3CL07-F1
#
_entry.id   AF-A0A7C3CL07-F1
#
_cell.length_a   1.000
_cell.length_b   1.000
_cell.length_c   1.000
_cell.angle_alpha   90.00
_cell.angle_beta   90.00
_cell.angle_gamma   90.00
#
_symmetry.space_group_name_H-M   'P 1'
#
loop_
_entity.id
_entity.type
_entity.pdbx_description
1 polymer ?
#
loop_
_entity_poly.entity_id
_entity_poly.type
_entity_poly.pdbx_seq_one_letter_code
_entity_poly.pdbx_strand_id
1 'polypeptide(L)'
;MRAHKFSLVWWGYSVEELSRKRRKYIGSEQRMEFNGTLPEEILFWVERAKKIKPSRAYAVWRYFLEMKEVIREVFRVLKRDRAAVMVVGNSVIGGEEVPVADLLNVLASEAGFQVFPPRARRLDRNRRLMPLSRFSPAEGIERRIHQEHLLFWYKT
;
A
#
# COMPACT_ATOMS: atom_id res chain seq x y z
N MET A 1 -6.78 -5.20 -9.25
CA MET A 1 -6.66 -4.80 -10.68
C MET A 1 -7.58 -3.61 -10.98
N ARG A 2 -7.11 -2.38 -10.68
CA ARG A 2 -7.89 -1.13 -10.86
C ARG A 2 -7.38 -0.27 -12.02
N ALA A 3 -6.07 -0.25 -12.29
CA ALA A 3 -5.47 0.68 -13.26
C ALA A 3 -5.56 0.23 -14.73
N HIS A 4 -5.56 -1.08 -14.99
CA HIS A 4 -5.34 -1.66 -16.32
C HIS A 4 -6.44 -2.61 -16.78
N LYS A 5 -7.59 -2.60 -16.09
CA LYS A 5 -8.73 -3.49 -16.43
C LYS A 5 -9.17 -3.29 -17.88
N PHE A 6 -9.38 -2.05 -18.32
CA PHE A 6 -9.88 -1.75 -19.67
C PHE A 6 -8.87 -2.08 -20.76
N SER A 7 -7.58 -1.78 -20.54
CA SER A 7 -6.51 -2.15 -21.47
C SER A 7 -6.40 -3.66 -21.66
N LEU A 8 -6.56 -4.44 -20.58
CA LEU A 8 -6.56 -5.89 -20.69
C LEU A 8 -7.80 -6.44 -21.39
N VAL A 9 -8.99 -5.87 -21.16
CA VAL A 9 -10.19 -6.25 -21.94
C VAL A 9 -9.97 -5.94 -23.43
N TRP A 10 -9.40 -4.77 -23.75
CA TRP A 10 -9.07 -4.39 -25.12
C TRP A 10 -8.10 -5.38 -25.80
N TRP A 11 -7.15 -5.94 -25.05
CA TRP A 11 -6.26 -7.00 -25.53
C TRP A 11 -6.90 -8.41 -25.56
N GLY A 12 -8.21 -8.51 -25.40
CA GLY A 12 -8.95 -9.77 -25.56
C GLY A 12 -9.07 -10.63 -24.31
N TYR A 13 -8.63 -10.15 -23.14
CA TYR A 13 -8.82 -10.90 -21.89
C TYR A 13 -10.27 -10.85 -21.43
N SER A 14 -10.83 -12.00 -21.05
CA SER A 14 -12.21 -12.09 -20.58
C SER A 14 -12.37 -11.52 -19.16
N VAL A 15 -13.57 -11.04 -18.83
CA VAL A 15 -13.88 -10.53 -17.48
C VAL A 15 -13.64 -11.59 -16.40
N GLU A 16 -13.85 -12.86 -16.73
CA GLU A 16 -13.59 -13.99 -15.83
C GLU A 16 -12.09 -14.16 -15.58
N GLU A 17 -11.26 -14.13 -16.62
CA GLU A 17 -9.80 -14.20 -16.49
C GLU A 17 -9.24 -13.06 -15.65
N LEU A 18 -9.77 -11.85 -15.86
CA LEU A 18 -9.42 -10.66 -15.11
C LEU A 18 -9.82 -10.76 -13.63
N SER A 19 -10.98 -11.34 -13.36
CA SER A 19 -11.46 -11.60 -11.99
C SER A 19 -10.59 -12.63 -11.29
N ARG A 20 -10.18 -13.70 -11.99
CA ARG A 20 -9.22 -14.69 -11.48
C ARG A 20 -7.85 -14.08 -11.22
N LYS A 21 -7.31 -13.27 -12.14
CA LYS A 21 -6.01 -12.59 -11.97
C LYS A 21 -6.03 -11.61 -10.80
N ARG A 22 -7.13 -10.88 -10.58
CA ARG A 22 -7.28 -9.91 -9.47
C ARG A 22 -6.99 -10.54 -8.10
N ARG A 23 -7.25 -11.83 -7.92
CA ARG A 23 -6.99 -12.56 -6.66
C ARG A 23 -5.52 -12.63 -6.28
N LYS A 24 -4.63 -12.59 -7.28
CA LYS A 24 -3.17 -12.65 -7.08
C LYS A 24 -2.54 -11.29 -6.78
N TYR A 25 -3.32 -10.21 -6.77
CA TYR A 25 -2.80 -8.86 -6.55
C TYR A 25 -2.67 -8.60 -5.06
N ILE A 26 -1.66 -7.79 -4.72
CA ILE A 26 -1.47 -7.28 -3.37
C ILE A 26 -2.74 -6.54 -2.92
N GLY A 27 -3.15 -6.80 -1.69
CA GLY A 27 -4.32 -6.23 -1.03
C GLY A 27 -5.65 -6.73 -1.59
N SER A 28 -5.70 -7.90 -2.24
CA SER A 28 -6.99 -8.44 -2.68
C SER A 28 -7.82 -8.97 -1.48
N GLU A 29 -9.12 -8.66 -1.48
CA GLU A 29 -10.01 -8.93 -0.33
C GLU A 29 -10.50 -10.38 -0.24
N GLN A 30 -10.15 -11.24 -1.21
CA GLN A 30 -10.54 -12.65 -1.14
C GLN A 30 -9.66 -13.41 -0.15
N ARG A 31 -10.27 -14.33 0.60
CA ARG A 31 -9.56 -15.16 1.57
C ARG A 31 -8.65 -16.15 0.84
N MET A 32 -7.35 -16.03 1.05
CA MET A 32 -6.36 -17.07 0.82
C MET A 32 -5.68 -17.38 2.15
N GLU A 33 -5.34 -18.65 2.35
CA GLU A 33 -4.50 -19.07 3.48
C GLU A 33 -3.10 -18.49 3.26
N PHE A 34 -2.73 -17.60 4.17
CA PHE A 34 -1.41 -17.03 4.23
C PHE A 34 -0.87 -17.37 5.61
N ASN A 35 0.31 -17.96 5.66
CA ASN A 35 1.00 -18.27 6.91
C ASN A 35 2.13 -17.26 7.09
N GLY A 36 2.17 -16.56 8.22
CA GLY A 36 3.24 -15.64 8.54
C GLY A 36 2.91 -14.74 9.73
N THR A 37 3.96 -14.28 10.40
CA THR A 37 3.87 -13.38 11.56
C THR A 37 4.18 -11.95 11.16
N LEU A 38 3.47 -11.01 11.77
CA LEU A 38 3.68 -9.58 11.63
C LEU A 38 4.17 -9.00 12.96
N PRO A 39 4.99 -7.95 12.93
CA PRO A 39 5.37 -7.18 14.11
C PRO A 39 4.16 -6.67 14.90
N GLU A 40 4.34 -6.49 16.21
CA GLU A 40 3.26 -6.05 17.12
C GLU A 40 2.68 -4.70 16.72
N GLU A 41 3.50 -3.78 16.20
CA GLU A 41 3.10 -2.46 15.73
C GLU A 41 2.09 -2.58 14.59
N ILE A 42 2.24 -3.57 13.72
CA ILE A 42 1.29 -3.83 12.63
C ILE A 42 0.04 -4.54 13.16
N LEU A 43 0.21 -5.52 14.05
CA LEU A 43 -0.92 -6.24 14.66
C LEU A 43 -1.85 -5.30 15.43
N PHE A 44 -1.31 -4.25 16.07
CA PHE A 44 -2.10 -3.18 16.68
C PHE A 44 -3.09 -2.56 15.68
N TRP A 45 -2.65 -2.21 14.48
CA TRP A 45 -3.52 -1.64 13.43
C TRP A 45 -4.51 -2.66 12.86
N VAL A 46 -4.13 -3.95 12.81
CA VAL A 46 -5.05 -5.02 12.44
C VAL A 46 -6.21 -5.12 13.44
N GLU A 47 -5.92 -5.09 14.74
CA GLU A 47 -6.96 -5.14 15.78
C GLU A 47 -7.83 -3.88 15.79
N ARG A 48 -7.26 -2.68 15.53
CA ARG A 48 -8.07 -1.47 15.31
C ARG A 48 -9.01 -1.62 14.12
N ALA A 49 -8.51 -2.11 12.99
CA ALA A 49 -9.34 -2.35 11.81
C ALA A 49 -10.45 -3.38 12.05
N LYS A 50 -10.21 -4.36 12.93
CA LYS A 50 -11.17 -5.40 13.33
C LYS A 50 -12.35 -4.82 14.10
N LYS A 51 -12.10 -3.87 15.00
CA LYS A 51 -13.15 -3.13 15.73
C LYS A 51 -14.10 -2.38 14.79
N ILE A 52 -13.61 -1.94 13.63
CA ILE A 52 -14.43 -1.29 12.61
C ILE A 52 -15.20 -2.33 11.78
N LYS A 53 -14.50 -3.32 11.20
CA LYS A 53 -15.10 -4.44 10.48
C LYS A 53 -14.10 -5.59 10.33
N PRO A 54 -14.48 -6.86 10.60
CA PRO A 54 -13.58 -8.00 10.44
C PRO A 54 -12.94 -8.13 9.05
N SER A 55 -13.68 -7.78 7.98
CA SER A 55 -13.14 -7.83 6.62
C SER A 55 -12.02 -6.81 6.37
N ARG A 56 -12.03 -5.68 7.09
CA ARG A 56 -10.98 -4.65 6.99
C ARG A 56 -9.70 -5.09 7.70
N ALA A 57 -9.83 -5.74 8.85
CA ALA A 57 -8.69 -6.35 9.54
C ALA A 57 -7.93 -7.32 8.63
N TYR A 58 -8.68 -8.22 7.97
CA TYR A 58 -8.09 -9.16 7.02
C TYR A 58 -7.35 -8.45 5.88
N ALA A 59 -7.95 -7.39 5.32
CA ALA A 59 -7.31 -6.61 4.25
C ALA A 59 -6.01 -5.92 4.72
N VAL A 60 -5.98 -5.35 5.92
CA VAL A 60 -4.77 -4.74 6.53
C VAL A 60 -3.69 -5.77 6.76
N TRP A 61 -4.06 -6.85 7.45
CA TRP A 61 -3.14 -7.94 7.78
C TRP A 61 -2.52 -8.53 6.50
N ARG A 62 -3.35 -8.84 5.50
CA ARG A 62 -2.90 -9.38 4.23
C ARG A 62 -1.99 -8.41 3.48
N TYR A 63 -2.35 -7.13 3.43
CA TYR A 63 -1.52 -6.11 2.78
C TYR A 63 -0.11 -6.08 3.36
N PHE A 64 0.03 -6.00 4.69
CA PHE A 64 1.35 -5.94 5.32
C PHE A 64 2.14 -7.25 5.17
N LEU A 65 1.46 -8.40 5.18
CA LEU A 65 2.11 -9.67 4.95
C LEU A 65 2.63 -9.81 3.52
N GLU A 66 1.85 -9.41 2.51
CA GLU A 66 2.30 -9.38 1.12
C GLU A 66 3.44 -8.36 0.92
N MET A 67 3.36 -7.19 1.58
CA MET A 67 4.43 -6.19 1.53
C MET A 67 5.71 -6.65 2.23
N LYS A 68 5.63 -7.47 3.28
CA LYS A 68 6.78 -8.11 3.92
C LYS A 68 7.56 -8.94 2.91
N GLU A 69 6.86 -9.77 2.12
CA GLU A 69 7.49 -10.57 1.06
C GLU A 69 8.09 -9.71 -0.05
N VAL A 70 7.38 -8.65 -0.48
CA VAL A 70 7.92 -7.69 -1.46
C VAL A 70 9.21 -7.06 -0.95
N ILE A 71 9.24 -6.60 0.30
CA ILE A 71 10.41 -5.94 0.89
C ILE A 71 11.59 -6.92 1.02
N ARG A 72 11.33 -8.17 1.44
CA ARG A 72 12.35 -9.23 1.48
C ARG A 72 12.96 -9.47 0.10
N GLU A 73 12.13 -9.53 -0.94
CA GLU A 73 12.62 -9.71 -2.31
C GLU A 73 13.40 -8.48 -2.81
N VAL A 74 12.96 -7.26 -2.48
CA VAL A 74 13.71 -6.03 -2.76
C VAL A 74 15.08 -6.09 -2.08
N PHE A 75 15.15 -6.50 -0.81
CA PHE A 75 16.42 -6.70 -0.12
C PHE A 75 17.30 -7.74 -0.81
N ARG A 76 16.73 -8.89 -1.17
CA ARG A 76 17.46 -10.00 -1.82
C ARG A 76 18.13 -9.55 -3.11
N VAL A 77 17.43 -8.81 -3.97
CA VAL A 77 17.92 -8.42 -5.31
C VAL A 77 18.75 -7.13 -5.32
N LEU A 78 18.60 -6.26 -4.33
CA LEU A 78 19.39 -5.03 -4.26
C LEU A 78 20.87 -5.37 -4.04
N LYS A 79 21.76 -4.71 -4.78
CA LYS A 79 23.20 -4.84 -4.57
C LYS A 79 23.58 -4.28 -3.19
N ARG A 80 24.65 -4.82 -2.62
CA ARG A 80 25.26 -4.29 -1.40
C ARG A 80 25.71 -2.84 -1.63
N ASP A 81 25.67 -2.02 -0.58
CA ASP A 81 26.02 -0.59 -0.59
C ASP A 81 25.18 0.26 -1.56
N ARG A 82 23.90 -0.10 -1.71
CA ARG A 82 22.92 0.63 -2.52
C ARG A 82 21.65 0.90 -1.73
N ALA A 83 20.90 1.89 -2.20
CA ALA A 83 19.63 2.30 -1.60
C ALA A 83 18.43 1.90 -2.47
N ALA A 84 17.33 1.56 -1.82
CA ALA A 84 16.00 1.49 -2.41
C ALA A 84 15.19 2.70 -1.95
N VAL A 85 14.40 3.26 -2.86
CA VAL A 85 13.44 4.34 -2.56
C VAL A 85 12.04 3.85 -2.90
N MET A 86 11.14 3.84 -1.93
CA MET A 86 9.75 3.45 -2.11
C MET A 86 8.84 4.66 -1.83
N VAL A 87 7.84 4.87 -2.67
CA VAL A 87 6.87 5.97 -2.53
C VAL A 87 5.52 5.37 -2.20
N VAL A 88 4.96 5.74 -1.04
CA VAL A 88 3.69 5.18 -0.55
C VAL A 88 2.75 6.27 -0.05
N GLY A 89 1.46 6.11 -0.28
CA GLY A 89 0.43 6.90 0.38
C GLY A 89 -0.04 6.20 1.65
N ASN A 90 -0.31 6.97 2.71
CA ASN A 90 -1.02 6.43 3.85
C ASN A 90 -2.44 6.04 3.44
N SER A 91 -3.00 5.06 4.14
CA SER A 91 -4.33 4.54 3.88
C SER A 91 -5.28 4.97 4.98
N VAL A 92 -6.55 5.19 4.64
CA VAL A 92 -7.60 5.53 5.60
C VAL A 92 -8.54 4.34 5.76
N ILE A 93 -8.74 3.89 7.00
CA ILE A 93 -9.57 2.73 7.31
C ILE A 93 -10.61 3.17 8.35
N GLY A 94 -11.88 3.23 7.92
CA GLY A 94 -12.97 3.68 8.78
C GLY A 94 -12.82 5.10 9.32
N GLY A 95 -12.13 5.98 8.58
CA GLY A 95 -11.88 7.36 8.98
C GLY A 95 -10.58 7.54 9.76
N GLU A 96 -9.93 6.46 10.20
CA GLU A 96 -8.62 6.52 10.85
C GLU A 96 -7.50 6.39 9.81
N GLU A 97 -6.50 7.27 9.90
CA GLU A 97 -5.30 7.19 9.07
C GLU A 97 -4.35 6.13 9.62
N VAL A 98 -4.02 5.14 8.79
CA VAL A 98 -3.01 4.13 9.07
C VAL A 98 -1.66 4.67 8.59
N PRO A 99 -0.64 4.76 9.45
CA PRO A 99 0.70 5.25 9.11
C PRO A 99 1.48 4.18 8.35
N VAL A 100 1.04 3.89 7.12
CA VAL A 100 1.60 2.84 6.26
C VAL A 100 3.10 3.04 6.05
N ALA A 101 3.54 4.29 5.88
CA ALA A 101 4.95 4.62 5.69
C ALA A 101 5.83 4.09 6.84
N ASP A 102 5.45 4.39 8.08
CA ASP A 102 6.19 3.97 9.27
C ASP A 102 6.16 2.45 9.46
N LEU A 103 5.00 1.83 9.25
CA LEU A 103 4.84 0.37 9.37
C LEU A 103 5.66 -0.40 8.31
N LEU A 104 5.82 0.15 7.10
CA LEU A 104 6.71 -0.44 6.10
C LEU A 104 8.19 -0.29 6.46
N ASN A 105 8.57 0.77 7.18
CA ASN A 105 9.93 0.89 7.73
C ASN A 105 10.21 -0.19 8.78
N VAL A 106 9.23 -0.57 9.61
CA VAL A 106 9.38 -1.69 10.55
C VAL A 106 9.70 -2.98 9.79
N LEU A 107 8.95 -3.28 8.72
CA LEU A 107 9.19 -4.47 7.89
C LEU A 107 10.53 -4.42 7.14
N ALA A 108 10.96 -3.23 6.68
CA ALA A 108 12.25 -3.06 6.03
C ALA A 108 13.42 -3.27 6.99
N SER A 109 13.30 -2.79 8.23
CA SER A 109 14.26 -3.06 9.30
C SER A 109 14.35 -4.57 9.57
N GLU A 110 13.20 -5.26 9.69
CA GLU A 110 13.16 -6.73 9.87
C GLU A 110 13.81 -7.49 8.71
N ALA A 111 13.70 -6.97 7.47
CA ALA A 111 14.34 -7.56 6.29
C ALA A 111 15.87 -7.33 6.22
N GLY A 112 16.43 -6.45 7.06
CA GLY A 112 17.86 -6.16 7.14
C GLY A 112 18.29 -4.83 6.52
N PHE A 113 17.36 -3.97 6.11
CA PHE A 113 17.71 -2.61 5.67
C PHE A 113 18.04 -1.70 6.85
N GLN A 114 19.00 -0.79 6.64
CA GLN A 114 19.05 0.43 7.43
C GLN A 114 17.95 1.37 6.95
N VAL A 115 17.08 1.78 7.88
CA VAL A 115 15.89 2.59 7.59
C VAL A 115 16.05 4.02 8.10
N PHE A 116 15.42 4.96 7.40
CA PHE A 116 15.38 6.38 7.78
C PHE A 116 13.93 6.85 7.95
N PRO A 117 13.70 7.93 8.74
CA PRO A 117 12.36 8.50 8.90
C PRO A 117 11.72 8.85 7.54
N PRO A 118 10.42 8.53 7.32
CA PRO A 118 9.76 8.86 6.07
C PRO A 118 9.75 10.36 5.78
N ARG A 119 9.88 10.75 4.51
CA ARG A 119 9.76 12.14 4.06
C ARG A 119 8.43 12.36 3.37
N ALA A 120 7.62 13.30 3.88
CA ALA A 120 6.39 13.69 3.21
C ALA A 120 6.66 14.48 1.92
N ARG A 121 5.98 14.12 0.84
CA ARG A 121 5.90 14.85 -0.43
C ARG A 121 4.46 15.27 -0.68
N ARG A 122 4.25 16.56 -0.85
CA ARG A 122 2.96 17.11 -1.26
C ARG A 122 2.75 16.86 -2.74
N LEU A 123 1.58 16.34 -3.08
CA LEU A 123 1.14 16.17 -4.45
C LEU A 123 0.45 17.45 -4.92
N ASP A 124 0.74 17.88 -6.15
CA ASP A 124 0.02 19.00 -6.76
C ASP A 124 -1.43 18.59 -7.04
N ARG A 125 -2.36 19.27 -6.36
CA ARG A 125 -3.80 19.04 -6.42
C ARG A 125 -4.35 19.14 -7.85
N ASN A 126 -3.77 20.00 -8.68
CA ASN A 126 -4.31 20.35 -9.99
C ASN A 126 -3.71 19.55 -11.15
N ARG A 127 -2.71 18.68 -10.90
CA ARG A 127 -2.01 17.92 -11.96
C ARG A 127 -2.40 16.45 -12.05
N ARG A 128 -3.15 15.92 -11.06
CA ARG A 128 -3.53 14.50 -10.98
C ARG A 128 -5.00 14.22 -11.30
N LEU A 129 -5.85 15.23 -11.29
CA LEU A 129 -7.29 15.10 -11.43
C LEU A 129 -7.76 16.01 -12.56
N MET A 130 -8.92 15.69 -13.15
CA MET A 130 -9.62 16.64 -14.03
C MET A 130 -9.82 17.97 -13.28
N PRO A 131 -9.94 19.11 -14.00
CA PRO A 131 -10.08 20.42 -13.38
C PRO A 131 -11.13 20.40 -12.26
N LEU A 132 -10.69 20.69 -11.04
CA LEU A 132 -11.55 20.70 -9.85
C LEU A 132 -12.21 22.08 -9.68
N SER A 133 -13.38 22.10 -9.05
CA SER A 133 -14.08 23.35 -8.77
C SER A 133 -13.30 24.15 -7.72
N ARG A 134 -13.00 25.42 -8.00
CA ARG A 134 -12.35 26.32 -7.02
C ARG A 134 -13.29 26.74 -5.88
N PHE A 135 -14.59 26.52 -6.05
CA PHE A 135 -15.65 27.12 -5.21
C PHE A 135 -16.47 26.10 -4.42
N SER A 136 -16.20 24.79 -4.56
CA SER A 136 -16.96 23.75 -3.85
C SER A 136 -16.16 23.21 -2.65
N PRO A 137 -16.82 22.81 -1.55
CA PRO A 137 -16.16 22.08 -0.48
C PRO A 137 -15.52 20.81 -1.04
N ALA A 138 -14.34 20.43 -0.53
CA ALA A 138 -13.63 19.24 -0.99
C ALA A 138 -14.40 17.96 -0.61
N GLU A 139 -15.28 17.53 -1.52
CA GLU A 139 -16.09 16.33 -1.39
C GLU A 139 -15.75 15.29 -2.47
N GLY A 140 -16.01 14.02 -2.15
CA GLY A 140 -15.80 12.91 -3.08
C GLY A 140 -14.37 12.81 -3.61
N ILE A 141 -14.19 13.07 -4.91
CA ILE A 141 -12.91 12.94 -5.62
C ILE A 141 -11.85 13.91 -5.07
N GLU A 142 -12.26 15.04 -4.50
CA GLU A 142 -11.34 16.05 -3.96
C GLU A 142 -10.68 15.66 -2.63
N ARG A 143 -11.21 14.66 -1.91
CA ARG A 143 -10.61 14.12 -0.67
C ARG A 143 -9.51 13.09 -0.93
N ARG A 144 -9.17 12.82 -2.20
CA ARG A 144 -8.12 11.86 -2.56
C ARG A 144 -6.75 12.35 -2.08
N ILE A 145 -5.83 11.41 -1.93
CA ILE A 145 -4.49 11.58 -1.34
C ILE A 145 -3.76 12.82 -1.91
N HIS A 146 -3.44 13.77 -1.03
CA HIS A 146 -2.66 14.99 -1.33
C HIS A 146 -1.21 14.92 -0.83
N GLN A 147 -0.87 13.87 -0.09
CA GLN A 147 0.46 13.65 0.47
C GLN A 147 0.84 12.18 0.31
N GLU A 148 2.07 11.94 -0.14
CA GLU A 148 2.68 10.63 -0.10
C GLU A 148 4.00 10.71 0.68
N HIS A 149 4.54 9.57 1.05
CA HIS A 149 5.74 9.44 1.85
C HIS A 149 6.82 8.72 1.05
N LEU A 150 8.02 9.26 1.07
CA LEU A 150 9.22 8.64 0.55
C LEU A 150 9.90 7.87 1.68
N LEU A 151 10.14 6.59 1.43
CA LEU A 151 10.86 5.67 2.27
C LEU A 151 12.25 5.47 1.65
N PHE A 152 13.29 5.63 2.47
CA PHE A 152 14.67 5.43 2.06
C PHE A 152 15.25 4.26 2.84
N TRP A 153 15.70 3.24 2.13
CA TRP A 153 16.26 2.02 2.72
C TRP A 153 17.65 1.78 2.15
N TYR A 154 18.64 1.60 3.01
CA TYR A 154 20.02 1.33 2.62
C TYR A 154 20.41 -0.11 2.94
N LYS A 155 21.01 -0.82 1.99
CA LYS A 155 21.50 -2.18 2.17
C LYS A 155 23.00 -2.17 2.39
N THR A 156 23.40 -2.52 3.61
CA THR A 156 24.79 -2.71 4.04
C THR A 156 25.35 -4.08 3.65
#